data_AF-A0AAN7IU26-F1
#
_entry.id   AF-A0AAN7IU26-F1
#
_cell.length_a   1.000
_cell.length_b   1.000
_cell.length_c   1.000
_cell.angle_alpha   90.00
_cell.angle_beta   90.00
_cell.angle_gamma   90.00
#
_symmetry.space_group_name_H-M   'P 1'
#
loop_
_entity.id
_entity.type
_entity.pdbx_description
1 polymer ?
#
loop_
_entity_poly.entity_id
_entity_poly.type
_entity_poly.pdbx_seq_one_letter_code
_entity_poly.pdbx_strand_id
1 'polypeptide(L)'
;MRAMAEVVNGSEGSAALKMKMRLLVWALWLLGLVSSKWVDGFEDLNVTEQHYYDQSYGVSYASKPLLVGLTLINGAAAKGAVCLDGTLPGYHLHRGYGSGANSWLIQLEGGGWCDSIRSCVYRKNTRHGSSTYMERQIQFPGILSNKAEENPDFFNWNRVKLRYCDGASFSGDSQYKAGQLYFRGQRIWLAAMEDLMSKGMRHATQALLSGCSAGGLASILHCDEFRGLFPWTTKVKCLSDGGLFLDTIDVSGRRTLRNMFRGVVWLQGVKKNLPWSCANHLNPTLCFFPQHLIADIKTPLFLLNAAYDMWQIQASLAPPSADPHGHWHACRKNYAHCTLSQIQFFQD
;
A
#
# COMPACT_ATOMS: atom_id res chain seq x y z
N MET A 1 1.84 4.72 97.14
CA MET A 1 1.63 5.98 96.40
C MET A 1 2.14 5.75 94.98
N ARG A 2 1.23 5.51 94.01
CA ARG A 2 1.04 6.26 92.71
C ARG A 2 2.34 6.48 91.91
N ALA A 3 2.49 6.16 90.62
CA ALA A 3 1.59 5.93 89.47
C ALA A 3 2.35 5.07 88.41
N MET A 4 1.75 4.12 87.66
CA MET A 4 1.13 4.23 86.31
C MET A 4 1.89 5.13 85.32
N ALA A 5 2.04 4.87 84.02
CA ALA A 5 1.89 3.76 83.07
C ALA A 5 2.23 4.41 81.69
N GLU A 6 2.89 3.73 80.74
CA GLU A 6 2.60 3.84 79.30
C GLU A 6 3.50 2.93 78.46
N VAL A 7 2.87 1.96 77.80
CA VAL A 7 3.42 1.14 76.73
C VAL A 7 2.83 1.69 75.43
N VAL A 8 3.65 2.22 74.54
CA VAL A 8 3.21 2.69 73.21
C VAL A 8 3.50 1.61 72.17
N ASN A 9 2.42 1.13 71.56
CA ASN A 9 2.34 0.18 70.46
C ASN A 9 3.12 0.64 69.22
N GLY A 10 4.14 -0.14 68.83
CA GLY A 10 4.80 -0.03 67.53
C GLY A 10 4.22 -1.03 66.52
N SER A 11 3.05 -0.75 65.92
CA SER A 11 2.56 -1.57 64.80
C SER A 11 1.73 -0.83 63.73
N GLU A 12 1.36 0.43 63.91
CA GLU A 12 0.55 1.16 62.91
C GLU A 12 1.39 1.90 61.85
N GLY A 13 2.66 2.21 62.12
CA GLY A 13 3.53 2.97 61.20
C GLY A 13 3.96 2.20 59.93
N SER A 14 4.05 0.87 60.00
CA SER A 14 4.59 0.04 58.90
C SER A 14 3.57 -0.19 57.77
N ALA A 15 2.28 -0.30 58.10
CA ALA A 15 1.22 -0.52 57.12
C ALA A 15 0.92 0.75 56.31
N ALA A 16 0.88 1.92 56.97
CA ALA A 16 0.68 3.21 56.30
C ALA A 16 1.85 3.56 55.36
N LEU A 17 3.09 3.23 55.74
CA LEU A 17 4.27 3.46 54.90
C LEU A 17 4.28 2.55 53.66
N LYS A 18 3.92 1.26 53.83
CA LYS A 18 3.79 0.31 52.70
C LYS A 18 2.67 0.70 51.74
N MET A 19 1.55 1.25 52.23
CA MET A 19 0.45 1.73 51.39
C MET A 19 0.83 2.99 50.61
N LYS A 20 1.50 3.97 51.26
CA LYS A 20 2.03 5.17 50.59
C LYS A 20 3.06 4.82 49.51
N MET A 21 3.93 3.84 49.77
CA MET A 21 4.93 3.40 48.80
C MET A 21 4.30 2.68 47.59
N ARG A 22 3.23 1.89 47.80
CA ARG A 22 2.45 1.31 46.69
C ARG A 22 1.75 2.40 45.86
N LEU A 23 1.13 3.39 46.49
CA LEU A 23 0.49 4.52 45.79
C LEU A 23 1.50 5.33 44.96
N LEU A 24 2.72 5.55 45.47
CA LEU A 24 3.81 6.20 44.74
C LEU A 24 4.27 5.38 43.52
N VAL A 25 4.37 4.05 43.65
CA VAL A 25 4.72 3.18 42.52
C VAL A 25 3.63 3.18 41.44
N TRP A 26 2.35 3.18 41.85
CA TRP A 26 1.22 3.31 40.92
C TRP A 26 1.15 4.70 40.27
N ALA A 27 1.44 5.77 41.02
CA ALA A 27 1.51 7.12 40.48
C ALA A 27 2.67 7.30 39.50
N LEU A 28 3.83 6.68 39.77
CA LEU A 28 4.98 6.66 38.85
C LEU A 28 4.72 5.80 37.61
N TRP A 29 3.95 4.70 37.73
CA TRP A 29 3.49 3.91 36.59
C TRP A 29 2.48 4.68 35.73
N LEU A 30 1.54 5.40 36.35
CA LEU A 30 0.59 6.28 35.65
C LEU A 30 1.31 7.46 34.99
N LEU A 31 2.30 8.07 35.64
CA LEU A 31 3.15 9.10 35.04
C LEU A 31 4.02 8.56 33.91
N GLY A 32 4.50 7.31 34.00
CA GLY A 32 5.21 6.61 32.92
C GLY A 32 4.31 6.29 31.71
N LEU A 33 3.03 5.99 31.95
CA LEU A 33 2.02 5.85 30.89
C LEU A 33 1.67 7.21 30.25
N VAL A 34 1.71 8.31 31.01
CA VAL A 34 1.49 9.68 30.51
C VAL A 34 2.72 10.26 29.78
N SER A 35 3.93 9.77 30.07
CA SER A 35 5.19 10.23 29.44
C SER A 35 5.76 9.27 28.39
N SER A 36 5.06 8.17 28.11
CA SER A 36 5.28 7.38 26.90
C SER A 36 4.84 8.21 25.71
N LYS A 37 5.79 8.91 25.08
CA LYS A 37 5.58 9.63 23.82
C LYS A 37 4.74 8.75 22.89
N TRP A 38 3.56 9.24 22.57
CA TRP A 38 2.76 8.72 21.48
C TRP A 38 3.64 8.72 20.24
N VAL A 39 4.06 7.54 19.81
CA VAL A 39 4.52 7.38 18.43
C VAL A 39 3.22 7.31 17.65
N ASP A 40 2.88 8.43 17.01
CA ASP A 40 1.81 8.54 16.04
C ASP A 40 1.95 7.36 15.08
N GLY A 41 1.04 6.40 15.22
CA GLY A 41 0.78 5.46 14.14
C GLY A 41 0.28 6.30 12.97
N PHE A 42 0.68 5.93 11.75
CA PHE A 42 0.19 6.49 10.49
C PHE A 42 -1.33 6.23 10.32
N GLU A 43 -2.14 6.78 11.22
CA GLU A 43 -3.54 7.08 11.04
C GLU A 43 -3.61 8.58 10.77
N ASP A 44 -4.41 8.97 9.78
CA ASP A 44 -4.56 10.34 9.24
C ASP A 44 -3.58 10.80 8.15
N LEU A 45 -3.15 9.89 7.28
CA LEU A 45 -3.31 10.21 5.85
C LEU A 45 -4.78 9.97 5.51
N ASN A 46 -5.61 10.92 5.91
CA ASN A 46 -6.95 11.09 5.40
C ASN A 46 -6.81 11.52 3.93
N VAL A 47 -6.37 10.59 3.08
CA VAL A 47 -6.78 10.57 1.68
C VAL A 47 -8.22 10.09 1.73
N THR A 48 -9.10 10.96 2.25
CA THR A 48 -10.51 10.90 1.93
C THR A 48 -10.58 10.56 0.47
N GLU A 49 -11.30 9.48 0.17
CA GLU A 49 -11.75 9.16 -1.17
C GLU A 49 -11.93 10.46 -1.93
N GLN A 50 -11.00 10.74 -2.82
CA GLN A 50 -11.15 11.84 -3.74
C GLN A 50 -12.23 11.33 -4.69
N HIS A 51 -13.48 11.48 -4.25
CA HIS A 51 -14.64 11.49 -5.10
C HIS A 51 -14.26 12.45 -6.21
N TYR A 52 -13.92 11.88 -7.37
CA TYR A 52 -13.83 12.57 -8.63
C TYR A 52 -15.24 13.11 -8.90
N TYR A 53 -15.58 14.25 -8.30
CA TYR A 53 -16.68 15.08 -8.73
C TYR A 53 -16.19 15.77 -10.01
N ASP A 54 -16.49 15.14 -11.13
CA ASP A 54 -16.47 15.81 -12.43
C ASP A 54 -17.55 16.89 -12.40
N GLN A 55 -17.13 18.11 -12.11
CA GLN A 55 -17.99 19.28 -12.14
C GLN A 55 -18.00 19.83 -13.57
N SER A 56 -18.64 19.11 -14.49
CA SER A 56 -19.01 19.65 -15.79
C SER A 56 -20.49 20.04 -15.79
N TYR A 57 -20.73 21.35 -15.79
CA TYR A 57 -22.03 21.93 -16.08
C TYR A 57 -22.37 21.65 -17.56
N GLY A 58 -23.27 20.71 -17.78
CA GLY A 58 -23.86 20.45 -19.09
C GLY A 58 -24.91 19.37 -18.98
N VAL A 59 -26.19 19.76 -19.10
CA VAL A 59 -27.32 18.83 -19.14
C VAL A 59 -27.17 17.95 -20.38
N SER A 60 -26.51 16.81 -20.22
CA SER A 60 -26.51 15.69 -21.15
C SER A 60 -27.09 14.50 -20.40
N TYR A 61 -27.87 13.67 -21.08
CA TYR A 61 -28.43 12.44 -20.52
C TYR A 61 -27.29 11.58 -19.96
N ALA A 62 -27.00 11.71 -18.66
CA ALA A 62 -25.86 11.07 -18.03
C ALA A 62 -26.06 9.55 -18.11
N SER A 63 -25.30 8.91 -18.98
CA SER A 63 -25.28 7.45 -19.08
C SER A 63 -24.88 6.89 -17.71
N LYS A 64 -25.63 5.89 -17.24
CA LYS A 64 -25.38 5.28 -15.93
C LYS A 64 -23.92 4.80 -15.86
N PRO A 65 -23.20 5.07 -14.76
CA PRO A 65 -21.82 4.64 -14.62
C PRO A 65 -21.73 3.11 -14.68
N LEU A 66 -20.71 2.59 -15.38
CA LEU A 66 -20.44 1.15 -15.44
C LEU A 66 -19.99 0.66 -14.06
N LEU A 67 -20.83 -0.13 -13.40
CA LEU A 67 -20.51 -0.82 -12.14
C LEU A 67 -20.10 -2.25 -12.43
N VAL A 68 -18.90 -2.64 -11.98
CA VAL A 68 -18.32 -3.97 -12.22
C VAL A 68 -18.28 -4.75 -10.92
N GLY A 69 -18.83 -5.95 -10.90
CA GLY A 69 -18.91 -6.81 -9.71
C GLY A 69 -17.57 -7.42 -9.29
N LEU A 70 -17.41 -7.62 -7.98
CA LEU A 70 -16.28 -8.30 -7.39
C LEU A 70 -16.39 -9.82 -7.65
N THR A 71 -15.31 -10.40 -8.17
CA THR A 71 -15.13 -11.84 -8.31
C THR A 71 -14.03 -12.30 -7.36
N LEU A 72 -14.36 -13.18 -6.41
CA LEU A 72 -13.37 -13.83 -5.56
C LEU A 72 -12.72 -14.99 -6.31
N ILE A 73 -11.42 -15.19 -6.08
CA ILE A 73 -10.64 -16.27 -6.70
C ILE A 73 -10.80 -17.52 -5.83
N ASN A 74 -11.84 -18.32 -6.07
CA ASN A 74 -12.18 -19.49 -5.23
C ASN A 74 -11.03 -20.50 -5.07
N GLY A 75 -10.20 -20.70 -6.09
CA GLY A 75 -9.04 -21.61 -6.05
C GLY A 75 -7.81 -21.05 -5.32
N ALA A 76 -7.83 -19.80 -4.86
CA ALA A 76 -6.65 -19.14 -4.31
C ALA A 76 -6.21 -19.71 -2.96
N ALA A 77 -7.15 -20.06 -2.07
CA ALA A 77 -6.84 -20.62 -0.75
C ALA A 77 -6.03 -21.93 -0.84
N ALA A 78 -6.35 -22.81 -1.81
CA ALA A 78 -5.62 -24.06 -2.03
C ALA A 78 -4.14 -23.82 -2.40
N LYS A 79 -3.80 -22.64 -2.92
CA LYS A 79 -2.44 -22.20 -3.25
C LYS A 79 -1.81 -21.36 -2.12
N GLY A 80 -2.53 -21.16 -1.02
CA GLY A 80 -2.15 -20.27 0.07
C GLY A 80 -2.19 -18.79 -0.31
N ALA A 81 -2.90 -18.43 -1.38
CA ALA A 81 -3.12 -17.05 -1.80
C ALA A 81 -4.35 -16.50 -1.08
N VAL A 82 -4.11 -15.70 -0.04
CA VAL A 82 -5.14 -15.10 0.82
C VAL A 82 -4.73 -13.68 1.20
N CYS A 83 -5.69 -12.79 1.45
CA CYS A 83 -5.45 -11.44 1.94
C CYS A 83 -4.81 -11.45 3.35
N LEU A 84 -4.40 -10.28 3.85
CA LEU A 84 -3.78 -10.13 5.17
C LEU A 84 -4.54 -10.83 6.31
N ASP A 85 -5.88 -10.86 6.25
CA ASP A 85 -6.75 -11.49 7.24
C ASP A 85 -7.07 -12.98 6.96
N GLY A 86 -6.63 -13.54 5.83
CA GLY A 86 -6.91 -14.91 5.43
C GLY A 86 -8.11 -15.08 4.48
N THR A 87 -8.82 -13.99 4.14
CA THR A 87 -9.90 -14.04 3.14
C THR A 87 -9.38 -14.26 1.71
N LEU A 88 -10.25 -14.70 0.81
CA LEU A 88 -9.87 -14.89 -0.60
C LEU A 88 -9.58 -13.53 -1.28
N PRO A 89 -8.55 -13.44 -2.13
CA PRO A 89 -8.36 -12.29 -2.99
C PRO A 89 -9.43 -12.24 -4.09
N GLY A 90 -9.56 -11.08 -4.75
CA GLY A 90 -10.53 -10.91 -5.82
C GLY A 90 -10.16 -9.80 -6.79
N TYR A 91 -10.89 -9.74 -7.89
CA TYR A 91 -10.77 -8.71 -8.91
C TYR A 91 -12.15 -8.35 -9.47
N HIS A 92 -12.22 -7.23 -10.17
CA HIS A 92 -13.37 -6.84 -10.98
C HIS A 92 -12.99 -7.04 -12.44
N LEU A 93 -13.85 -7.66 -13.25
CA LEU A 93 -13.60 -7.92 -14.67
C LEU A 93 -14.78 -7.46 -15.52
N HIS A 94 -14.50 -6.56 -16.46
CA HIS A 94 -15.42 -6.18 -17.52
C HIS A 94 -14.90 -6.72 -18.86
N ARG A 95 -15.75 -7.45 -19.58
CA ARG A 95 -15.34 -8.14 -20.82
C ARG A 95 -15.17 -7.17 -21.98
N GLY A 96 -14.18 -7.48 -22.82
CA GLY A 96 -13.94 -6.78 -24.08
C GLY A 96 -14.90 -7.23 -25.17
N TYR A 97 -14.94 -6.46 -26.26
CA TYR A 97 -15.81 -6.73 -27.41
C TYR A 97 -15.18 -6.22 -28.71
N GLY A 98 -15.70 -6.69 -29.85
CA GLY A 98 -15.21 -6.29 -31.17
C GLY A 98 -13.71 -6.55 -31.33
N SER A 99 -12.98 -5.56 -31.86
CA SER A 99 -11.53 -5.63 -32.05
C SER A 99 -10.73 -5.78 -30.75
N GLY A 100 -11.28 -5.35 -29.60
CA GLY A 100 -10.63 -5.45 -28.29
C GLY A 100 -10.92 -6.75 -27.54
N ALA A 101 -11.73 -7.67 -28.09
CA ALA A 101 -12.15 -8.89 -27.41
C ALA A 101 -10.98 -9.82 -27.00
N ASN A 102 -9.86 -9.77 -27.75
CA ASN A 102 -8.63 -10.51 -27.47
C ASN A 102 -7.51 -9.63 -26.88
N SER A 103 -7.85 -8.44 -26.38
CA SER A 103 -6.90 -7.54 -25.72
C SER A 103 -7.25 -7.39 -24.24
N TRP A 104 -6.22 -7.28 -23.40
CA TRP A 104 -6.36 -7.33 -21.94
C TRP A 104 -5.62 -6.18 -21.26
N LEU A 105 -6.31 -5.50 -20.35
CA LEU A 105 -5.76 -4.48 -19.46
C LEU A 105 -5.96 -4.94 -18.01
N ILE A 106 -4.86 -5.17 -17.30
CA ILE A 106 -4.85 -5.54 -15.89
C ILE A 106 -4.39 -4.33 -15.09
N GLN A 107 -5.29 -3.71 -14.34
CA GLN A 107 -4.99 -2.60 -13.44
C GLN A 107 -4.82 -3.11 -12.00
N LEU A 108 -3.64 -2.91 -11.42
CA LEU A 108 -3.34 -3.21 -10.04
C LEU A 108 -3.78 -2.06 -9.14
N GLU A 109 -4.63 -2.35 -8.16
CA GLU A 109 -5.05 -1.37 -7.16
C GLU A 109 -3.86 -0.94 -6.27
N GLY A 110 -3.82 0.34 -5.91
CA GLY A 110 -2.85 0.89 -4.95
C GLY A 110 -3.42 0.97 -3.53
N GLY A 111 -2.73 1.70 -2.64
CA GLY A 111 -3.22 1.93 -1.27
C GLY A 111 -2.15 1.86 -0.19
N GLY A 112 -0.90 2.25 -0.51
CA GLY A 112 0.22 2.24 0.43
C GLY A 112 0.65 0.84 0.88
N TRP A 113 1.32 0.76 2.02
CA TRP A 113 1.89 -0.47 2.56
C TRP A 113 1.66 -0.58 4.07
N CYS A 114 1.92 -1.76 4.63
CA CYS A 114 2.13 -1.90 6.06
C CYS A 114 3.52 -2.50 6.30
N ASP A 115 4.27 -1.91 7.21
CA ASP A 115 5.70 -2.14 7.40
C ASP A 115 6.05 -2.66 8.81
N SER A 116 5.05 -2.79 9.69
CA SER A 116 5.16 -3.30 11.04
C SER A 116 3.97 -4.21 11.37
N ILE A 117 4.11 -5.07 12.39
CA ILE A 117 3.00 -5.90 12.87
C ILE A 117 1.79 -5.02 13.24
N ARG A 118 2.02 -3.90 13.93
CA ARG A 118 0.95 -2.98 14.33
C ARG A 118 0.20 -2.41 13.12
N SER A 119 0.93 -1.86 12.15
CA SER A 119 0.31 -1.29 10.95
C SER A 119 -0.40 -2.35 10.11
N CYS A 120 0.12 -3.58 10.03
CA CYS A 120 -0.53 -4.67 9.31
C CYS A 120 -1.76 -5.24 10.05
N VAL A 121 -1.76 -5.30 11.38
CA VAL A 121 -2.95 -5.67 12.17
C VAL A 121 -4.07 -4.66 12.00
N TYR A 122 -3.77 -3.37 11.94
CA TYR A 122 -4.78 -2.36 11.62
C TYR A 122 -5.32 -2.57 10.21
N ARG A 123 -4.41 -2.69 9.23
CA ARG A 123 -4.74 -2.81 7.81
C ARG A 123 -5.61 -4.02 7.48
N LYS A 124 -5.45 -5.15 8.16
CA LYS A 124 -6.24 -6.37 7.89
C LYS A 124 -7.74 -6.20 8.12
N ASN A 125 -8.15 -5.18 8.89
CA ASN A 125 -9.55 -4.85 9.16
C ASN A 125 -10.11 -3.80 8.17
N THR A 126 -9.53 -3.68 6.98
CA THR A 126 -9.92 -2.71 5.94
C THR A 126 -10.04 -3.38 4.59
N ARG A 127 -10.59 -2.66 3.58
CA ARG A 127 -10.65 -3.14 2.18
C ARG A 127 -9.28 -3.50 1.60
N HIS A 128 -8.21 -2.94 2.16
CA HIS A 128 -6.82 -3.18 1.75
C HIS A 128 -6.11 -4.31 2.50
N GLY A 129 -6.83 -5.08 3.30
CA GLY A 129 -6.31 -6.27 3.95
C GLY A 129 -7.29 -7.43 4.01
N SER A 130 -8.52 -7.24 3.53
CA SER A 130 -9.58 -8.24 3.60
C SER A 130 -10.65 -8.01 2.55
N SER A 131 -11.06 -9.07 1.85
CA SER A 131 -12.15 -9.01 0.88
C SER A 131 -13.55 -8.95 1.50
N THR A 132 -13.65 -9.11 2.82
CA THR A 132 -14.90 -8.86 3.57
C THR A 132 -15.31 -7.40 3.51
N TYR A 133 -14.32 -6.48 3.47
CA TYR A 133 -14.53 -5.04 3.45
C TYR A 133 -14.42 -4.42 2.05
N MET A 134 -14.18 -5.24 1.01
CA MET A 134 -14.16 -4.75 -0.37
C MET A 134 -15.58 -4.42 -0.86
N GLU A 135 -15.68 -3.33 -1.61
CA GLU A 135 -16.90 -2.97 -2.32
C GLU A 135 -17.30 -4.09 -3.28
N ARG A 136 -18.57 -4.49 -3.23
CA ARG A 136 -19.09 -5.57 -4.07
C ARG A 136 -19.19 -5.18 -5.54
N GLN A 137 -19.27 -3.89 -5.82
CA GLN A 137 -19.23 -3.31 -7.15
C GLN A 137 -18.42 -2.01 -7.10
N ILE A 138 -17.65 -1.73 -8.14
CA ILE A 138 -16.93 -0.47 -8.29
C ILE A 138 -17.15 0.11 -9.67
N GLN A 139 -17.04 1.43 -9.78
CA GLN A 139 -16.98 2.10 -11.07
C GLN A 139 -15.63 1.85 -11.74
N PHE A 140 -15.64 1.73 -13.07
CA PHE A 140 -14.44 1.73 -13.89
C PHE A 140 -14.29 3.09 -14.61
N PRO A 141 -13.48 4.02 -14.08
CA PRO A 141 -13.19 5.30 -14.72
C PRO A 141 -11.88 5.28 -15.53
N GLY A 142 -11.60 6.37 -16.23
CA GLY A 142 -10.30 6.63 -16.89
C GLY A 142 -9.87 5.48 -17.81
N ILE A 143 -8.65 4.97 -17.64
CA ILE A 143 -8.12 3.86 -18.44
C ILE A 143 -8.96 2.56 -18.37
N LEU A 144 -9.84 2.41 -17.38
CA LEU A 144 -10.79 1.30 -17.29
C LEU A 144 -12.19 1.63 -17.84
N SER A 145 -12.48 2.89 -18.18
CA SER A 145 -13.79 3.31 -18.68
C SER A 145 -14.17 2.61 -19.98
N ASN A 146 -15.47 2.32 -20.16
CA ASN A 146 -16.03 1.71 -21.37
C ASN A 146 -16.52 2.73 -22.39
N LYS A 147 -16.29 4.01 -22.12
CA LYS A 147 -16.63 5.11 -23.02
C LYS A 147 -15.39 5.47 -23.82
N ALA A 148 -15.50 5.50 -25.14
CA ALA A 148 -14.38 5.83 -26.02
C ALA A 148 -13.91 7.28 -25.84
N GLU A 149 -14.80 8.15 -25.37
CA GLU A 149 -14.51 9.56 -25.11
C GLU A 149 -13.59 9.74 -23.88
N GLU A 150 -13.68 8.84 -22.91
CA GLU A 150 -12.83 8.83 -21.70
C GLU A 150 -11.61 7.91 -21.87
N ASN A 151 -11.73 6.85 -22.68
CA ASN A 151 -10.73 5.79 -22.86
C ASN A 151 -10.60 5.38 -24.33
N PRO A 152 -10.06 6.25 -25.20
CA PRO A 152 -10.07 6.02 -26.65
C PRO A 152 -9.32 4.76 -27.08
N ASP A 153 -8.30 4.35 -26.33
CA ASP A 153 -7.42 3.24 -26.71
C ASP A 153 -7.90 1.88 -26.20
N PHE A 154 -8.52 1.83 -25.01
CA PHE A 154 -8.78 0.57 -24.30
C PHE A 154 -10.25 0.32 -23.95
N PHE A 155 -11.19 1.20 -24.34
CA PHE A 155 -12.60 1.11 -23.93
C PHE A 155 -13.29 -0.22 -24.29
N ASN A 156 -12.82 -0.92 -25.32
CA ASN A 156 -13.38 -2.20 -25.76
C ASN A 156 -12.51 -3.42 -25.40
N TRP A 157 -11.45 -3.24 -24.60
CA TRP A 157 -10.61 -4.34 -24.11
C TRP A 157 -11.27 -5.08 -22.94
N ASN A 158 -10.80 -6.30 -22.66
CA ASN A 158 -11.03 -6.92 -21.35
C ASN A 158 -10.30 -6.09 -20.31
N ARG A 159 -11.02 -5.54 -19.34
CA ARG A 159 -10.49 -4.63 -18.33
C ARG A 159 -10.68 -5.24 -16.97
N VAL A 160 -9.59 -5.30 -16.22
CA VAL A 160 -9.52 -5.93 -14.91
C VAL A 160 -9.00 -4.93 -13.91
N LYS A 161 -9.61 -4.88 -12.72
CA LYS A 161 -9.01 -4.25 -11.55
C LYS A 161 -8.74 -5.32 -10.50
N LEU A 162 -7.48 -5.69 -10.32
CA LEU A 162 -7.08 -6.63 -9.27
C LEU A 162 -7.04 -5.90 -7.93
N ARG A 163 -7.79 -6.39 -6.94
CA ARG A 163 -7.90 -5.74 -5.64
C ARG A 163 -6.66 -6.00 -4.79
N TYR A 164 -6.21 -4.95 -4.09
CA TYR A 164 -4.98 -4.96 -3.33
C TYR A 164 -5.24 -5.23 -1.86
N CYS A 165 -4.79 -6.39 -1.37
CA CYS A 165 -5.06 -6.83 0.00
C CYS A 165 -3.86 -7.50 0.72
N ASP A 166 -2.64 -7.37 0.19
CA ASP A 166 -1.44 -7.98 0.78
C ASP A 166 -0.54 -6.99 1.53
N GLY A 167 -0.55 -5.71 1.15
CA GLY A 167 0.24 -4.68 1.83
C GLY A 167 1.72 -4.61 1.43
N ALA A 168 2.16 -5.30 0.38
CA ALA A 168 3.53 -5.32 -0.14
C ALA A 168 3.60 -5.25 -1.67
N SER A 169 2.72 -4.49 -2.32
CA SER A 169 2.70 -4.37 -3.79
C SER A 169 2.70 -5.73 -4.51
N PHE A 170 1.93 -6.69 -4.01
CA PHE A 170 1.87 -8.06 -4.53
C PHE A 170 3.19 -8.84 -4.48
N SER A 171 4.14 -8.48 -3.62
CA SER A 171 5.48 -9.11 -3.61
C SER A 171 5.82 -9.90 -2.34
N GLY A 172 4.99 -9.84 -1.29
CA GLY A 172 5.22 -10.59 -0.04
C GLY A 172 4.94 -12.09 -0.16
N ASP A 173 5.70 -12.94 0.54
CA ASP A 173 5.32 -14.33 0.79
C ASP A 173 5.91 -14.85 2.12
N SER A 174 5.24 -14.53 3.21
CA SER A 174 5.54 -15.01 4.56
C SER A 174 4.26 -14.99 5.41
N GLN A 175 4.39 -15.16 6.72
CA GLN A 175 3.26 -15.07 7.64
C GLN A 175 3.73 -14.75 9.05
N TYR A 176 2.89 -14.06 9.81
CA TYR A 176 3.05 -13.89 11.25
C TYR A 176 1.91 -14.57 11.99
N LYS A 177 2.18 -15.79 12.47
CA LYS A 177 1.17 -16.70 13.03
C LYS A 177 0.47 -16.12 14.26
N ALA A 178 1.22 -15.51 15.17
CA ALA A 178 0.67 -14.99 16.43
C ALA A 178 -0.37 -13.87 16.23
N GLY A 179 -0.26 -13.10 15.14
CA GLY A 179 -1.23 -12.06 14.78
C GLY A 179 -2.24 -12.46 13.71
N GLN A 180 -2.23 -13.73 13.27
CA GLN A 180 -2.99 -14.22 12.11
C GLN A 180 -2.85 -13.28 10.90
N LEU A 181 -1.61 -12.95 10.55
CA LEU A 181 -1.28 -12.12 9.41
C LEU A 181 -0.67 -12.97 8.30
N TYR A 182 -1.25 -12.86 7.11
CA TYR A 182 -0.83 -13.58 5.92
C TYR A 182 -0.25 -12.61 4.89
N PHE A 183 1.07 -12.61 4.74
CA PHE A 183 1.74 -11.76 3.76
C PHE A 183 1.88 -12.55 2.46
N ARG A 184 0.85 -12.54 1.60
CA ARG A 184 0.76 -13.45 0.44
C ARG A 184 0.69 -12.75 -0.92
N GLY A 185 1.22 -11.53 -1.02
CA GLY A 185 1.23 -10.74 -2.25
C GLY A 185 1.61 -11.53 -3.49
N GLN A 186 2.78 -12.21 -3.47
CA GLN A 186 3.27 -12.96 -4.64
C GLN A 186 2.30 -14.09 -5.02
N ARG A 187 1.71 -14.75 -4.01
CA ARG A 187 0.76 -15.84 -4.26
C ARG A 187 -0.55 -15.31 -4.81
N ILE A 188 -1.03 -14.17 -4.33
CA ILE A 188 -2.22 -13.49 -4.84
C ILE A 188 -2.01 -13.11 -6.31
N TRP A 189 -0.85 -12.52 -6.65
CA TRP A 189 -0.48 -12.21 -8.02
C TRP A 189 -0.54 -13.44 -8.93
N LEU A 190 0.16 -14.52 -8.56
CA LEU A 190 0.20 -15.76 -9.34
C LEU A 190 -1.19 -16.39 -9.50
N ALA A 191 -1.97 -16.46 -8.41
CA ALA A 191 -3.33 -17.02 -8.44
C ALA A 191 -4.27 -16.18 -9.32
N ALA A 192 -4.17 -14.86 -9.27
CA ALA A 192 -4.97 -13.97 -10.11
C ALA A 192 -4.59 -14.10 -11.59
N MET A 193 -3.30 -14.09 -11.91
CA MET A 193 -2.85 -14.22 -13.29
C MET A 193 -3.27 -15.56 -13.89
N GLU A 194 -3.09 -16.67 -13.15
CA GLU A 194 -3.51 -17.98 -13.60
C GLU A 194 -5.03 -18.07 -13.83
N ASP A 195 -5.82 -17.52 -12.91
CA ASP A 195 -7.27 -17.50 -13.00
C ASP A 195 -7.75 -16.67 -14.21
N LEU A 196 -7.13 -15.52 -14.49
CA LEU A 196 -7.41 -14.70 -15.68
C LEU A 196 -6.95 -15.40 -16.97
N MET A 197 -5.81 -16.09 -16.95
CA MET A 197 -5.34 -16.92 -18.06
C MET A 197 -6.33 -18.03 -18.41
N SER A 198 -6.98 -18.63 -17.41
CA SER A 198 -8.05 -19.63 -17.65
C SER A 198 -9.32 -19.01 -18.25
N LYS A 199 -9.55 -17.71 -17.99
CA LYS A 199 -10.71 -16.94 -18.47
C LYS A 199 -10.54 -16.32 -19.86
N GLY A 200 -9.50 -16.73 -20.59
CA GLY A 200 -9.23 -16.33 -21.97
C GLY A 200 -8.02 -15.41 -22.16
N MET A 201 -7.40 -14.91 -21.08
CA MET A 201 -6.21 -14.04 -21.21
C MET A 201 -5.06 -14.75 -21.93
N ARG A 202 -4.96 -16.09 -21.83
CA ARG A 202 -3.96 -16.88 -22.56
C ARG A 202 -4.00 -16.74 -24.08
N HIS A 203 -5.10 -16.26 -24.64
CA HIS A 203 -5.29 -16.03 -26.08
C HIS A 203 -5.10 -14.56 -26.47
N ALA A 204 -4.58 -13.73 -25.56
CA ALA A 204 -4.42 -12.32 -25.80
C ALA A 204 -3.45 -12.04 -26.95
N THR A 205 -3.84 -11.16 -27.87
CA THR A 205 -2.94 -10.58 -28.88
C THR A 205 -2.19 -9.38 -28.31
N GLN A 206 -2.82 -8.67 -27.38
CA GLN A 206 -2.25 -7.53 -26.66
C GLN A 206 -2.58 -7.62 -25.17
N ALA A 207 -1.59 -7.35 -24.33
CA ALA A 207 -1.76 -7.30 -22.90
C ALA A 207 -1.03 -6.08 -22.30
N LEU A 208 -1.72 -5.34 -21.44
CA LEU A 208 -1.18 -4.20 -20.72
C LEU A 208 -1.31 -4.46 -19.21
N LEU A 209 -0.17 -4.53 -18.52
CA LEU A 209 -0.15 -4.46 -17.06
C LEU A 209 -0.06 -2.99 -16.65
N SER A 210 -0.95 -2.55 -15.80
CA SER A 210 -1.01 -1.17 -15.32
C SER A 210 -1.24 -1.16 -13.81
N GLY A 211 -0.98 -0.06 -13.14
CA GLY A 211 -1.29 0.11 -11.73
C GLY A 211 -1.02 1.54 -11.27
N CYS A 212 -1.65 1.92 -10.16
CA CYS A 212 -1.50 3.25 -9.56
C CYS A 212 -0.90 3.17 -8.14
N SER A 213 0.02 4.07 -7.78
CA SER A 213 0.64 4.13 -6.44
C SER A 213 1.35 2.81 -6.10
N ALA A 214 0.99 2.14 -4.99
CA ALA A 214 1.51 0.81 -4.65
C ALA A 214 1.26 -0.25 -5.76
N GLY A 215 0.18 -0.10 -6.52
CA GLY A 215 -0.10 -0.92 -7.71
C GLY A 215 0.76 -0.54 -8.90
N GLY A 216 1.18 0.73 -9.02
CA GLY A 216 2.17 1.18 -10.01
C GLY A 216 3.55 0.60 -9.70
N LEU A 217 3.96 0.62 -8.43
CA LEU A 217 5.16 -0.10 -8.00
C LEU A 217 5.07 -1.60 -8.34
N ALA A 218 3.91 -2.22 -8.09
CA ALA A 218 3.67 -3.61 -8.45
C ALA A 218 3.77 -3.86 -9.97
N SER A 219 3.27 -2.94 -10.80
CA SER A 219 3.35 -3.10 -12.26
C SER A 219 4.79 -3.04 -12.77
N ILE A 220 5.68 -2.31 -12.09
CA ILE A 220 7.13 -2.34 -12.32
C ILE A 220 7.70 -3.69 -11.89
N LEU A 221 7.48 -4.10 -10.63
CA LEU A 221 8.07 -5.30 -10.04
C LEU A 221 7.69 -6.58 -10.79
N HIS A 222 6.45 -6.67 -11.26
CA HIS A 222 5.91 -7.84 -11.94
C HIS A 222 5.91 -7.73 -13.48
N CYS A 223 6.51 -6.69 -14.06
CA CYS A 223 6.40 -6.42 -15.49
C CYS A 223 6.93 -7.59 -16.35
N ASP A 224 8.14 -8.07 -16.06
CA ASP A 224 8.75 -9.16 -16.81
C ASP A 224 8.11 -10.52 -16.49
N GLU A 225 7.62 -10.72 -15.25
CA GLU A 225 6.81 -11.90 -14.91
C GLU A 225 5.53 -11.96 -15.75
N PHE A 226 4.83 -10.83 -15.87
CA PHE A 226 3.62 -10.71 -16.68
C PHE A 226 3.90 -10.99 -18.15
N ARG A 227 4.99 -10.42 -18.70
CA ARG A 227 5.45 -10.74 -20.07
C ARG A 227 5.70 -12.23 -20.25
N GLY A 228 6.28 -12.89 -19.26
CA GLY A 228 6.60 -14.32 -19.27
C GLY A 228 5.39 -15.25 -19.34
N LEU A 229 4.18 -14.75 -19.06
CA LEU A 229 2.94 -15.54 -19.16
C LEU A 229 2.51 -15.81 -20.61
N PHE A 230 3.02 -15.03 -21.57
CA PHE A 230 2.53 -15.02 -22.94
C PHE A 230 3.58 -15.51 -23.95
N PRO A 231 3.15 -16.11 -25.08
CA PRO A 231 4.05 -16.42 -26.18
C PRO A 231 4.69 -15.14 -26.74
N TRP A 232 5.77 -15.30 -27.49
CA TRP A 232 6.52 -14.16 -28.02
C TRP A 232 5.75 -13.31 -29.03
N THR A 233 4.68 -13.86 -29.61
CA THR A 233 3.79 -13.17 -30.55
C THR A 233 2.82 -12.20 -29.88
N THR A 234 2.55 -12.34 -28.58
CA THR A 234 1.68 -11.40 -27.86
C THR A 234 2.42 -10.11 -27.57
N LYS A 235 1.80 -8.97 -27.91
CA LYS A 235 2.35 -7.65 -27.60
C LYS A 235 2.04 -7.30 -26.14
N VAL A 236 3.04 -7.40 -25.28
CA VAL A 236 2.91 -7.06 -23.85
C VAL A 236 3.63 -5.75 -23.55
N LYS A 237 2.98 -4.89 -22.75
CA LYS A 237 3.57 -3.66 -22.21
C LYS A 237 3.18 -3.50 -20.75
N CYS A 238 3.92 -2.67 -20.03
CA CYS A 238 3.61 -2.26 -18.67
C CYS A 238 3.48 -0.74 -18.57
N LEU A 239 2.63 -0.28 -17.67
CA LEU A 239 2.42 1.11 -17.31
C LEU A 239 2.47 1.22 -15.79
N SER A 240 3.31 2.10 -15.28
CA SER A 240 3.32 2.46 -13.86
C SER A 240 2.87 3.90 -13.71
N ASP A 241 1.73 4.10 -13.07
CA ASP A 241 1.20 5.41 -12.72
C ASP A 241 1.46 5.70 -11.22
N GLY A 242 2.20 6.77 -10.92
CA GLY A 242 2.53 7.16 -9.54
C GLY A 242 3.30 6.08 -8.76
N GLY A 243 3.96 5.15 -9.46
CA GLY A 243 4.65 4.01 -8.86
C GLY A 243 6.17 4.20 -8.71
N LEU A 244 6.72 5.30 -9.22
CA LEU A 244 8.15 5.60 -9.18
C LEU A 244 8.49 6.35 -7.88
N PHE A 245 8.67 5.59 -6.80
CA PHE A 245 9.10 6.14 -5.52
C PHE A 245 10.62 6.27 -5.44
N LEU A 246 11.09 7.39 -4.90
CA LEU A 246 12.51 7.72 -4.80
C LEU A 246 13.05 7.37 -3.40
N ASP A 247 14.22 6.73 -3.36
CA ASP A 247 14.99 6.52 -2.15
C ASP A 247 15.98 7.67 -1.94
N THR A 248 15.43 8.75 -1.37
CA THR A 248 16.13 9.98 -1.03
C THR A 248 16.03 10.29 0.47
N ILE A 249 16.74 11.32 0.91
CA ILE A 249 16.66 11.85 2.27
C ILE A 249 15.43 12.75 2.42
N ASP A 250 14.87 12.77 3.62
CA ASP A 250 13.83 13.70 4.03
C ASP A 250 14.43 15.03 4.52
N VAL A 251 13.56 16.00 4.81
CA VAL A 251 13.93 17.35 5.27
C VAL A 251 14.66 17.36 6.61
N SER A 252 14.70 16.23 7.33
CA SER A 252 15.48 16.05 8.56
C SER A 252 16.80 15.30 8.33
N GLY A 253 17.15 15.00 7.07
CA GLY A 253 18.36 14.28 6.67
C GLY A 253 18.29 12.77 6.86
N ARG A 254 17.09 12.19 7.06
CA ARG A 254 16.90 10.75 7.30
C ARG A 254 16.31 10.06 6.07
N ARG A 255 16.39 8.74 6.00
CA ARG A 255 15.80 7.95 4.90
C ARG A 255 14.47 7.33 5.30
N THR A 256 13.45 8.17 5.49
CA THR A 256 12.15 7.74 6.01
C THR A 256 11.51 6.65 5.15
N LEU A 257 11.41 6.82 3.83
CA LEU A 257 10.80 5.79 2.98
C LEU A 257 11.65 4.51 2.90
N ARG A 258 12.98 4.62 2.91
CA ARG A 258 13.86 3.43 2.98
C ARG A 258 13.60 2.63 4.26
N ASN A 259 13.37 3.30 5.38
CA ASN A 259 13.05 2.62 6.63
C ASN A 259 11.69 1.91 6.57
N MET A 260 10.68 2.54 5.96
CA MET A 260 9.37 1.92 5.73
C MET A 260 9.49 0.71 4.80
N PHE A 261 10.12 0.85 3.63
CA PHE A 261 10.33 -0.24 2.68
C PHE A 261 11.21 -1.35 3.26
N ARG A 262 12.15 -1.03 4.16
CA ARG A 262 12.87 -2.06 4.95
C ARG A 262 11.88 -2.88 5.77
N GLY A 263 10.96 -2.23 6.49
CA GLY A 263 9.90 -2.92 7.22
C GLY A 263 9.09 -3.83 6.31
N VAL A 264 8.59 -3.32 5.19
CA VAL A 264 7.84 -4.11 4.19
C VAL A 264 8.64 -5.33 3.72
N VAL A 265 9.87 -5.11 3.22
CA VAL A 265 10.68 -6.16 2.59
C VAL A 265 11.02 -7.29 3.55
N TRP A 266 11.42 -6.96 4.77
CA TRP A 266 11.86 -7.94 5.74
C TRP A 266 10.69 -8.59 6.49
N LEU A 267 9.68 -7.81 6.91
CA LEU A 267 8.53 -8.34 7.63
C LEU A 267 7.71 -9.30 6.76
N GLN A 268 7.49 -8.91 5.50
CA GLN A 268 6.60 -9.63 4.59
C GLN A 268 7.33 -10.66 3.73
N GLY A 269 8.65 -10.78 3.86
CA GLY A 269 9.45 -11.78 3.16
C GLY A 269 9.52 -11.53 1.65
N VAL A 270 9.59 -10.26 1.24
CA VAL A 270 9.58 -9.83 -0.17
C VAL A 270 10.87 -10.24 -0.90
N LYS A 271 12.01 -10.29 -0.19
CA LYS A 271 13.36 -10.53 -0.77
C LYS A 271 13.39 -11.61 -1.85
N LYS A 272 12.74 -12.76 -1.60
CA LYS A 272 12.79 -13.93 -2.50
C LYS A 272 12.01 -13.75 -3.81
N ASN A 273 11.16 -12.73 -3.89
CA ASN A 273 10.34 -12.41 -5.04
C ASN A 273 10.83 -11.15 -5.77
N LEU A 274 11.94 -10.56 -5.32
CA LEU A 274 12.56 -9.42 -6.02
C LEU A 274 13.39 -9.92 -7.21
N PRO A 275 13.56 -9.08 -8.25
CA PRO A 275 14.43 -9.41 -9.37
C PRO A 275 15.81 -9.85 -8.90
N TRP A 276 16.23 -11.05 -9.34
CA TRP A 276 17.51 -11.61 -8.94
C TRP A 276 18.69 -10.73 -9.37
N SER A 277 18.59 -10.05 -10.52
CA SER A 277 19.60 -9.12 -11.03
C SER A 277 19.93 -8.02 -10.01
N CYS A 278 18.93 -7.52 -9.29
CA CYS A 278 19.14 -6.55 -8.22
C CYS A 278 19.51 -7.22 -6.89
N ALA A 279 18.71 -8.20 -6.46
CA ALA A 279 18.80 -8.77 -5.11
C ALA A 279 20.08 -9.58 -4.84
N ASN A 280 20.81 -9.97 -5.88
CA ASN A 280 22.09 -10.68 -5.76
C ASN A 280 23.27 -9.75 -5.39
N HIS A 281 23.17 -8.45 -5.66
CA HIS A 281 24.28 -7.50 -5.49
C HIS A 281 23.93 -6.31 -4.60
N LEU A 282 22.65 -5.99 -4.43
CA LEU A 282 22.18 -4.89 -3.59
C LEU A 282 21.40 -5.39 -2.38
N ASN A 283 21.26 -4.51 -1.38
CA ASN A 283 20.36 -4.75 -0.27
C ASN A 283 18.93 -4.93 -0.80
N PRO A 284 18.19 -5.99 -0.42
CA PRO A 284 16.83 -6.24 -0.90
C PRO A 284 15.86 -5.06 -0.72
N THR A 285 16.06 -4.23 0.32
CA THR A 285 15.26 -3.01 0.50
C THR A 285 15.44 -2.02 -0.65
N LEU A 286 16.65 -1.88 -1.19
CA LEU A 286 16.92 -1.02 -2.34
C LEU A 286 16.24 -1.57 -3.60
N CYS A 287 16.20 -2.89 -3.75
CA CYS A 287 15.54 -3.55 -4.88
C CYS A 287 14.01 -3.46 -4.86
N PHE A 288 13.40 -2.92 -3.80
CA PHE A 288 11.98 -2.58 -3.79
C PHE A 288 11.72 -1.15 -4.27
N PHE A 289 12.76 -0.32 -4.41
CA PHE A 289 12.66 0.98 -5.07
C PHE A 289 12.89 0.83 -6.57
N PRO A 290 12.01 1.36 -7.43
CA PRO A 290 12.17 1.24 -8.88
C PRO A 290 13.49 1.80 -9.42
N GLN A 291 14.04 2.83 -8.78
CA GLN A 291 15.31 3.46 -9.17
C GLN A 291 16.48 2.47 -9.27
N HIS A 292 16.41 1.32 -8.60
CA HIS A 292 17.46 0.31 -8.56
C HIS A 292 17.21 -0.90 -9.48
N LEU A 293 16.06 -0.98 -10.15
CA LEU A 293 15.68 -2.16 -10.94
C LEU A 293 15.10 -1.82 -12.32
N ILE A 294 14.61 -0.59 -12.56
CA ILE A 294 13.98 -0.22 -13.84
C ILE A 294 14.93 -0.46 -15.03
N ALA A 295 16.23 -0.22 -14.85
CA ALA A 295 17.22 -0.44 -15.91
C ALA A 295 17.33 -1.91 -16.36
N ASP A 296 16.93 -2.86 -15.51
CA ASP A 296 16.99 -4.29 -15.79
C ASP A 296 15.69 -4.82 -16.43
N ILE A 297 14.61 -4.03 -16.44
CA ILE A 297 13.32 -4.44 -16.99
C ILE A 297 13.43 -4.54 -18.51
N LYS A 298 13.10 -5.72 -19.05
CA LYS A 298 13.22 -6.01 -20.48
C LYS A 298 11.95 -5.67 -21.25
N THR A 299 10.81 -5.78 -20.60
CA THR A 299 9.50 -5.50 -21.19
C THR A 299 9.28 -3.99 -21.31
N PRO A 300 8.72 -3.47 -22.42
CA PRO A 300 8.46 -2.04 -22.55
C PRO A 300 7.59 -1.51 -21.41
N LEU A 301 8.19 -0.65 -20.60
CA LEU A 301 7.58 -0.03 -19.43
C LEU A 301 7.41 1.48 -19.68
N PHE A 302 6.18 1.96 -19.54
CA PHE A 302 5.89 3.39 -19.52
C PHE A 302 5.78 3.85 -18.06
N LEU A 303 6.50 4.91 -17.71
CA LEU A 303 6.46 5.53 -16.39
C LEU A 303 5.67 6.84 -16.48
N LEU A 304 4.52 6.88 -15.81
CA LEU A 304 3.75 8.09 -15.58
C LEU A 304 3.91 8.46 -14.12
N ASN A 305 4.56 9.59 -13.82
CA ASN A 305 4.74 10.04 -12.45
C ASN A 305 4.67 11.55 -12.40
N ALA A 306 4.01 12.09 -11.37
CA ALA A 306 4.08 13.52 -11.10
C ALA A 306 5.53 13.88 -10.71
N ALA A 307 6.01 15.05 -11.17
CA ALA A 307 7.31 15.56 -10.75
C ALA A 307 7.36 15.81 -9.23
N TYR A 308 6.25 16.27 -8.67
CA TYR A 308 6.05 16.48 -7.24
C TYR A 308 4.91 15.59 -6.75
N ASP A 309 5.19 14.29 -6.63
CA ASP A 309 4.21 13.34 -6.12
C ASP A 309 3.84 13.69 -4.66
N MET A 310 2.59 14.06 -4.44
CA MET A 310 2.12 14.54 -3.15
C MET A 310 2.24 13.46 -2.07
N TRP A 311 2.06 12.18 -2.42
CA TRP A 311 2.21 11.09 -1.46
C TRP A 311 3.67 10.94 -1.06
N GLN A 312 4.63 10.93 -2.01
CA GLN A 312 6.07 10.90 -1.71
C GLN A 312 6.46 12.09 -0.82
N ILE A 313 5.95 13.30 -1.09
CA ILE A 313 6.24 14.47 -0.27
C ILE A 313 5.72 14.26 1.16
N GLN A 314 4.47 13.84 1.33
CA GLN A 314 3.84 13.71 2.65
C GLN A 314 4.34 12.50 3.46
N ALA A 315 4.62 11.38 2.81
CA ALA A 315 5.00 10.13 3.47
C ALA A 315 6.51 9.95 3.59
N SER A 316 7.30 10.56 2.70
CA SER A 316 8.76 10.40 2.65
C SER A 316 9.53 11.69 2.87
N LEU A 317 9.29 12.73 2.07
CA LEU A 317 10.23 13.88 2.01
C LEU A 317 10.03 14.87 3.15
N ALA A 318 8.78 15.20 3.47
CA ALA A 318 8.41 16.14 4.54
C ALA A 318 7.28 15.61 5.44
N PRO A 319 7.39 14.38 5.98
CA PRO A 319 6.41 13.84 6.90
C PRO A 319 6.34 14.68 8.20
N PRO A 320 5.21 14.66 8.93
CA PRO A 320 5.08 15.40 10.19
C PRO A 320 6.22 15.12 11.19
N SER A 321 6.71 13.89 11.22
CA SER A 321 7.83 13.47 12.06
C SER A 321 9.19 14.08 11.68
N ALA A 322 9.36 14.52 10.44
CA ALA A 322 10.57 15.19 9.94
C ALA A 322 10.45 16.73 9.93
N ASP A 323 9.23 17.27 10.07
CA ASP A 323 8.93 18.70 10.11
C ASP A 323 8.18 19.10 11.40
N PRO A 324 8.83 18.99 12.58
CA PRO A 324 8.17 19.26 13.87
C PRO A 324 7.76 20.72 14.06
N HIS A 325 8.35 21.64 13.30
CA HIS A 325 8.04 23.07 13.34
C HIS A 325 7.01 23.50 12.28
N GLY A 326 6.56 22.59 11.42
CA GLY A 326 5.51 22.85 10.44
C GLY A 326 5.92 23.73 9.26
N HIS A 327 7.22 23.87 8.98
CA HIS A 327 7.73 24.71 7.88
C HIS A 327 7.28 24.20 6.50
N TRP A 328 7.04 22.90 6.37
CA TRP A 328 6.64 22.23 5.14
C TRP A 328 5.14 21.96 5.08
N HIS A 329 4.36 22.33 6.11
CA HIS A 329 2.95 21.97 6.22
C HIS A 329 2.09 22.43 5.02
N ALA A 330 2.28 23.66 4.55
CA ALA A 330 1.56 24.17 3.37
C ALA A 330 2.07 23.52 2.08
N CYS A 331 3.40 23.48 1.90
CA CYS A 331 4.08 22.91 0.74
C CYS A 331 3.69 21.44 0.50
N ARG A 332 3.67 20.60 1.53
CA ARG A 332 3.32 19.18 1.39
C ARG A 332 1.84 18.92 1.10
N LYS A 333 0.96 19.89 1.36
CA LYS A 333 -0.47 19.81 1.02
C LYS A 333 -0.73 20.27 -0.41
N ASN A 334 0.05 21.21 -0.90
CA ASN A 334 -0.01 21.70 -2.27
C ASN A 334 1.35 22.28 -2.66
N TYR A 335 1.98 21.71 -3.68
CA TYR A 335 3.31 22.13 -4.13
C TYR A 335 3.34 23.61 -4.59
N ALA A 336 2.19 24.16 -4.99
CA ALA A 336 2.06 25.58 -5.34
C ALA A 336 2.27 26.53 -4.15
N HIS A 337 2.26 26.02 -2.92
CA HIS A 337 2.54 26.78 -1.70
C HIS A 337 3.98 26.56 -1.17
N CYS A 338 4.83 25.84 -1.89
CA CYS A 338 6.23 25.71 -1.55
C CYS A 338 7.00 27.01 -1.81
N THR A 339 7.94 27.35 -0.93
CA THR A 339 8.94 28.39 -1.20
C THR A 339 9.91 27.90 -2.28
N LEU A 340 10.67 28.83 -2.88
CA LEU A 340 11.73 28.48 -3.84
C LEU A 340 12.74 27.49 -3.25
N SER A 341 13.14 27.68 -1.99
CA SER A 341 14.06 26.76 -1.30
C SER A 341 13.47 25.36 -1.08
N GLN A 342 12.16 25.26 -0.85
CA GLN A 342 11.47 23.98 -0.71
C GLN A 342 11.35 23.23 -2.03
N ILE A 343 11.09 23.95 -3.13
CA ILE A 343 11.11 23.36 -4.47
C ILE A 343 12.51 22.91 -4.84
N GLN A 344 13.54 23.71 -4.55
CA GLN A 344 14.94 23.34 -4.82
C GLN A 344 15.30 22.02 -4.14
N PHE A 345 14.91 21.85 -2.87
CA PHE A 345 15.13 20.60 -2.15
C PHE A 345 14.46 19.37 -2.81
N PHE A 346 13.33 19.53 -3.53
CA PHE A 346 12.72 18.42 -4.28
C PHE A 346 13.42 18.13 -5.60
N GLN A 347 14.24 19.05 -6.11
CA GLN A 347 14.92 18.94 -7.40
C GLN A 347 16.38 18.47 -7.28
N ASP A 348 16.97 18.61 -6.08
CA ASP A 348 18.29 18.10 -5.71
C ASP A 348 18.25 16.59 -5.38
#